data_AF-A0A9E0MQ27-F1
#
_entry.id   AF-A0A9E0MQ27-F1
#
_cell.length_a   1.000
_cell.length_b   1.000
_cell.length_c   1.000
_cell.angle_alpha   90.00
_cell.angle_beta   90.00
_cell.angle_gamma   90.00
#
_symmetry.space_group_name_H-M   'P 1'
#
loop_
_entity.id
_entity.type
_entity.pdbx_description
1 polymer ?
#
loop_
_entity_poly.entity_id
_entity_poly.type
_entity_poly.pdbx_seq_one_letter_code
_entity_poly.pdbx_strand_id
1 'polypeptide(L)'
;MALIDVTLEDESPIVARYRVERFGNGLVLLVVAWAGEYRHGSAGAPDARRMTAQVAAGLAQWSADAVVLDLSALSYRWGDGLMAVFEAAARGGDTLLPRLVAIVAGPDSRAGLASLCVPETLFDDLATAVADVRHHTHARADELERIERTLVLAIVVRDDLTPSAAIELAAGAPTQYLAFVTGDWRTMTWQIECGAAVVRRATPAQLAALASLERAHVIAEPDERGALQAVVLGARTELPAAVRELPAW
;
A
#
# COMPACT_ATOMS: atom_id res chain seq x y z
N MET A 1 4.71 -24.24 -35.44
CA MET A 1 4.03 -23.08 -34.83
C MET A 1 4.89 -21.87 -35.13
N ALA A 2 4.38 -20.88 -35.87
CA ALA A 2 5.14 -19.68 -36.21
C ALA A 2 4.92 -18.62 -35.11
N LEU A 3 5.99 -17.92 -34.71
CA LEU A 3 5.87 -16.74 -33.87
C LEU A 3 5.42 -15.57 -34.75
N ILE A 4 4.56 -14.70 -34.20
CA ILE A 4 4.13 -13.46 -34.84
C ILE A 4 4.53 -12.29 -33.96
N ASP A 5 4.94 -11.20 -34.59
CA ASP A 5 5.20 -9.93 -33.91
C ASP A 5 3.86 -9.24 -33.63
N VAL A 6 3.71 -8.73 -32.41
CA VAL A 6 2.52 -7.99 -31.96
C VAL A 6 2.95 -6.83 -31.07
N THR A 7 2.17 -5.77 -31.06
CA THR A 7 2.32 -4.64 -30.12
C THR A 7 1.10 -4.51 -29.21
N LEU A 8 1.23 -3.71 -28.14
CA LEU A 8 0.09 -3.45 -27.25
C LEU A 8 -1.02 -2.67 -27.96
N GLU A 9 -0.69 -1.92 -29.01
CA GLU A 9 -1.61 -1.13 -29.84
C GLU A 9 -2.53 -2.02 -30.67
N ASP A 10 -2.09 -3.22 -31.06
CA ASP A 10 -2.87 -4.13 -31.91
C ASP A 10 -4.16 -4.61 -31.22
N GLU A 11 -4.18 -4.63 -29.88
CA GLU A 11 -5.28 -5.16 -29.09
C GLU A 11 -6.42 -4.16 -28.84
N SER A 12 -6.19 -2.85 -29.03
CA SER A 12 -7.16 -1.80 -28.68
C SER A 12 -6.94 -0.49 -29.45
N PRO A 13 -7.98 0.16 -30.00
CA PRO A 13 -7.86 1.46 -30.64
C PRO A 13 -7.75 2.63 -29.64
N ILE A 14 -7.87 2.37 -28.33
CA ILE A 14 -7.84 3.41 -27.30
C ILE A 14 -6.42 3.99 -27.20
N VAL A 15 -6.32 5.31 -27.23
CA VAL A 15 -5.06 6.04 -27.09
C VAL A 15 -4.88 6.48 -25.65
N ALA A 16 -3.72 6.20 -25.06
CA ALA A 16 -3.35 6.66 -23.73
C ALA A 16 -2.41 7.87 -23.79
N ARG A 17 -2.52 8.77 -22.79
CA ARG A 17 -1.58 9.87 -22.56
C ARG A 17 -1.27 9.97 -21.07
N TYR A 18 -0.02 10.31 -20.76
CA TYR A 18 0.45 10.48 -19.39
C TYR A 18 0.81 11.94 -19.13
N ARG A 19 0.42 12.44 -17.97
CA ARG A 19 0.92 13.71 -17.41
C ARG A 19 1.39 13.45 -16.00
N VAL A 20 2.48 14.08 -15.61
CA VAL A 20 3.06 13.93 -14.28
C VAL A 20 3.20 15.32 -13.67
N GLU A 21 2.74 15.44 -12.43
CA GLU A 21 3.00 16.59 -11.58
C GLU A 21 3.85 16.13 -10.39
N ARG A 22 4.86 16.94 -10.04
CA ARG A 22 5.69 16.74 -8.86
C ARG A 22 5.42 17.86 -7.88
N PHE A 23 5.11 17.52 -6.65
CA PHE A 23 4.88 18.46 -5.57
C PHE A 23 6.21 18.86 -4.92
N GLY A 24 6.22 20.00 -4.23
CA GLY A 24 7.42 20.52 -3.55
C GLY A 24 7.92 19.61 -2.42
N ASN A 25 7.07 18.73 -1.90
CA ASN A 25 7.40 17.74 -0.87
C ASN A 25 7.87 16.39 -1.45
N GLY A 26 8.15 16.31 -2.75
CA GLY A 26 8.64 15.10 -3.41
C GLY A 26 7.56 14.14 -3.90
N LEU A 27 6.29 14.35 -3.52
CA LEU A 27 5.19 13.51 -3.96
C LEU A 27 4.91 13.67 -5.47
N VAL A 28 4.42 12.60 -6.09
CA VAL A 28 4.19 12.52 -7.53
C VAL A 28 2.75 12.15 -7.83
N LEU A 29 2.06 13.02 -8.57
CA LEU A 29 0.73 12.77 -9.13
C LEU A 29 0.86 12.33 -10.60
N LEU A 30 0.30 11.17 -10.92
CA LEU A 30 0.17 10.68 -12.29
C LEU A 30 -1.25 10.90 -12.80
N VAL A 31 -1.41 11.51 -13.98
CA VAL A 31 -2.67 11.50 -14.71
C VAL A 31 -2.53 10.58 -15.92
N VAL A 32 -3.35 9.54 -15.97
CA VAL A 32 -3.46 8.65 -17.13
C VAL A 32 -4.78 8.95 -17.82
N ALA A 33 -4.71 9.47 -19.04
CA ALA A 33 -5.87 9.85 -19.82
C ALA A 33 -6.06 8.90 -20.99
N TRP A 34 -7.31 8.51 -21.26
CA TRP A 34 -7.68 7.68 -22.40
C TRP A 34 -8.69 8.35 -23.29
N ALA A 35 -8.52 8.16 -24.60
CA ALA A 35 -9.46 8.62 -25.62
C ALA A 35 -9.74 7.50 -26.62
N GLY A 36 -11.01 7.34 -27.00
CA GLY A 36 -11.46 6.32 -27.95
C GLY A 36 -12.75 5.65 -27.52
N GLU A 37 -13.07 4.53 -28.17
CA GLU A 37 -14.25 3.71 -27.87
C GLU A 37 -13.84 2.46 -27.11
N TYR A 38 -14.40 2.27 -25.91
CA TYR A 38 -14.27 1.04 -25.15
C TYR A 38 -15.32 0.03 -25.64
N ARG A 39 -14.89 -1.18 -26.02
CA ARG A 39 -15.80 -2.19 -26.56
C ARG A 39 -16.84 -2.62 -25.52
N HIS A 40 -18.06 -2.87 -25.98
CA HIS A 40 -19.19 -3.13 -25.10
C HIS A 40 -19.08 -4.49 -24.40
N GLY A 41 -19.34 -4.51 -23.08
CA GLY A 41 -19.41 -5.75 -22.31
C GLY A 41 -18.12 -6.56 -22.31
N SER A 42 -18.23 -7.87 -22.48
CA SER A 42 -17.08 -8.79 -22.47
C SER A 42 -16.12 -8.57 -23.65
N ALA A 43 -16.56 -7.94 -24.74
CA ALA A 43 -15.69 -7.58 -25.85
C ALA A 43 -14.64 -6.52 -25.46
N GLY A 44 -14.87 -5.77 -24.37
CA GLY A 44 -13.93 -4.82 -23.77
C GLY A 44 -12.80 -5.45 -22.97
N ALA A 45 -12.77 -6.78 -22.78
CA ALA A 45 -11.72 -7.43 -22.00
C ALA A 45 -10.27 -7.10 -22.48
N PRO A 46 -9.96 -7.05 -23.78
CA PRO A 46 -8.61 -6.67 -24.22
C PRO A 46 -8.33 -5.17 -24.00
N ASP A 47 -9.34 -4.29 -24.06
CA ASP A 47 -9.21 -2.87 -23.71
C ASP A 47 -8.82 -2.70 -22.25
N ALA A 48 -9.56 -3.33 -21.34
CA ALA A 48 -9.26 -3.32 -19.91
C ALA A 48 -7.86 -3.85 -19.61
N ARG A 49 -7.46 -5.00 -20.19
CA ARG A 49 -6.11 -5.55 -19.99
C ARG A 49 -5.02 -4.58 -20.40
N ARG A 50 -5.17 -3.91 -21.55
CA ARG A 50 -4.21 -2.91 -22.01
C ARG A 50 -4.17 -1.70 -21.08
N MET A 51 -5.32 -1.17 -20.70
CA MET A 51 -5.42 -0.03 -19.78
C MET A 51 -4.81 -0.36 -18.41
N THR A 52 -5.05 -1.56 -17.87
CA THR A 52 -4.43 -2.05 -16.63
C THR A 52 -2.91 -2.09 -16.75
N ALA A 53 -2.37 -2.64 -17.84
CA ALA A 53 -0.93 -2.68 -18.07
C ALA A 53 -0.33 -1.26 -18.18
N GLN A 54 -1.04 -0.35 -18.85
CA GLN A 54 -0.65 1.05 -18.98
C GLN A 54 -0.62 1.80 -17.64
N VAL A 55 -1.58 1.55 -16.75
CA VAL A 55 -1.58 2.09 -15.38
C VAL A 55 -0.40 1.54 -14.60
N ALA A 56 -0.22 0.22 -14.57
CA ALA A 56 0.87 -0.41 -13.83
C ALA A 56 2.25 0.08 -14.29
N ALA A 57 2.46 0.15 -15.61
CA ALA A 57 3.70 0.67 -16.18
C ALA A 57 3.94 2.13 -15.81
N GLY A 58 2.90 2.98 -15.85
CA GLY A 58 3.04 4.37 -15.47
C GLY A 58 3.36 4.55 -13.98
N LEU A 59 2.63 3.86 -13.12
CA LEU A 59 2.88 3.89 -11.68
C LEU A 59 4.32 3.48 -11.34
N ALA A 60 4.83 2.42 -11.97
CA ALA A 60 6.19 1.95 -11.77
C ALA A 60 7.23 2.93 -12.33
N GLN A 61 7.01 3.46 -13.53
CA GLN A 61 7.96 4.35 -14.22
C GLN A 61 8.16 5.69 -13.49
N TRP A 62 7.10 6.22 -12.88
CA TRP A 62 7.13 7.54 -12.24
C TRP A 62 7.07 7.50 -10.72
N SER A 63 7.01 6.30 -10.11
CA SER A 63 6.89 6.13 -8.66
C SER A 63 5.76 6.97 -8.07
N ALA A 64 4.58 6.93 -8.71
CA ALA A 64 3.49 7.84 -8.38
C ALA A 64 2.82 7.49 -7.03
N ASP A 65 2.62 8.52 -6.20
CA ASP A 65 1.96 8.47 -4.89
C ASP A 65 0.44 8.63 -4.99
N ALA A 66 -0.02 9.23 -6.09
CA ALA A 66 -1.43 9.41 -6.39
C ALA A 66 -1.68 9.34 -7.90
N VAL A 67 -2.90 8.95 -8.28
CA VAL A 67 -3.27 8.79 -9.69
C VAL A 67 -4.67 9.33 -9.99
N VAL A 68 -4.79 10.02 -11.13
CA VAL A 68 -6.07 10.39 -11.74
C VAL A 68 -6.24 9.61 -13.04
N LEU A 69 -7.35 8.89 -13.14
CA LEU A 69 -7.78 8.16 -14.32
C LEU A 69 -8.75 9.06 -15.11
N ASP A 70 -8.23 9.72 -16.13
CA ASP A 70 -9.00 10.66 -16.95
C ASP A 70 -9.68 9.91 -18.10
N LEU A 71 -10.96 9.56 -17.89
CA LEU A 71 -11.82 8.88 -18.84
C LEU A 71 -12.80 9.86 -19.52
N SER A 72 -12.53 11.17 -19.43
CA SER A 72 -13.41 12.21 -19.97
C SER A 72 -13.61 12.12 -21.49
N ALA A 73 -12.59 11.62 -22.20
CA ALA A 73 -12.61 11.41 -23.65
C ALA A 73 -12.82 9.94 -24.07
N LEU A 74 -13.10 9.04 -23.11
CA LEU A 74 -13.41 7.65 -23.38
C LEU A 74 -14.92 7.47 -23.54
N SER A 75 -15.37 6.88 -24.65
CA SER A 75 -16.75 6.42 -24.80
C SER A 75 -16.88 5.03 -24.19
N TYR A 76 -17.63 4.93 -23.10
CA TYR A 76 -17.88 3.70 -22.36
C TYR A 76 -19.33 3.66 -21.92
N ARG A 77 -20.00 2.52 -22.09
CA ARG A 77 -21.41 2.36 -21.70
C ARG A 77 -21.59 1.36 -20.57
N TRP A 78 -21.02 0.16 -20.72
CA TRP A 78 -21.12 -0.91 -19.73
C TRP A 78 -20.03 -1.97 -19.92
N GLY A 79 -19.68 -2.67 -18.83
CA GLY A 79 -18.69 -3.76 -18.77
C GLY A 79 -17.87 -3.67 -17.48
N ASP A 80 -17.62 -4.80 -16.83
CA ASP A 80 -16.91 -4.85 -15.54
C ASP A 80 -15.37 -4.78 -15.67
N GLY A 81 -14.82 -4.94 -16.87
CA GLY A 81 -13.37 -4.97 -17.11
C GLY A 81 -12.61 -3.75 -16.57
N LEU A 82 -13.22 -2.56 -16.55
CA LEU A 82 -12.58 -1.35 -16.01
C LEU A 82 -12.31 -1.43 -14.49
N MET A 83 -12.99 -2.31 -13.76
CA MET A 83 -12.68 -2.55 -12.33
C MET A 83 -11.23 -2.99 -12.14
N ALA A 84 -10.69 -3.82 -13.05
CA ALA A 84 -9.29 -4.24 -12.99
C ALA A 84 -8.32 -3.07 -13.21
N VAL A 85 -8.73 -2.03 -13.93
CA VAL A 85 -7.95 -0.80 -14.10
C VAL A 85 -7.93 0.00 -12.80
N PHE A 86 -9.09 0.12 -12.14
CA PHE A 86 -9.22 0.84 -10.86
C PHE A 86 -8.46 0.13 -9.74
N GLU A 87 -8.57 -1.20 -9.68
CA GLU A 87 -7.82 -2.01 -8.75
C GLU A 87 -6.31 -1.87 -8.98
N ALA A 88 -5.84 -1.89 -10.23
CA ALA A 88 -4.43 -1.68 -10.52
C ALA A 88 -3.95 -0.28 -10.13
N ALA A 89 -4.80 0.74 -10.26
CA ALA A 89 -4.50 2.10 -9.83
C ALA A 89 -4.38 2.20 -8.30
N ALA A 90 -5.29 1.52 -7.57
CA ALA A 90 -5.34 1.53 -6.11
C ALA A 90 -4.30 0.60 -5.46
N ARG A 91 -3.86 -0.44 -6.17
CA ARG A 91 -2.87 -1.41 -5.67
C ARG A 91 -1.45 -0.83 -5.69
N GLY A 92 -0.69 -1.17 -4.66
CA GLY A 92 0.73 -0.88 -4.57
C GLY A 92 1.09 0.56 -4.20
N GLY A 93 2.39 0.80 -4.11
CA GLY A 93 3.02 1.89 -3.38
C GLY A 93 4.00 1.29 -2.38
N ASP A 94 5.02 2.03 -1.94
CA ASP A 94 5.92 1.66 -0.82
C ASP A 94 5.47 2.36 0.49
N THR A 95 4.26 2.92 0.51
CA THR A 95 3.67 3.62 1.67
C THR A 95 2.61 2.81 2.45
N LEU A 96 2.54 3.02 3.77
CA LEU A 96 1.57 2.38 4.68
C LEU A 96 0.09 2.70 4.38
N LEU A 97 -0.17 3.61 3.45
CA LEU A 97 -1.48 4.12 3.13
C LEU A 97 -1.85 3.74 1.69
N PRO A 98 -3.10 3.31 1.41
CA PRO A 98 -3.50 2.98 0.04
C PRO A 98 -3.38 4.19 -0.89
N ARG A 99 -2.94 4.00 -2.14
CA ARG A 99 -2.78 5.07 -3.13
C ARG A 99 -4.08 5.85 -3.32
N LEU A 100 -3.99 7.18 -3.45
CA LEU A 100 -5.14 8.02 -3.82
C LEU A 100 -5.48 7.83 -5.31
N VAL A 101 -6.75 7.53 -5.59
CA VAL A 101 -7.26 7.34 -6.94
C VAL A 101 -8.46 8.25 -7.15
N ALA A 102 -8.45 9.04 -8.22
CA ALA A 102 -9.61 9.77 -8.72
C ALA A 102 -9.93 9.36 -10.16
N ILE A 103 -11.19 9.38 -10.53
CA ILE A 103 -11.71 8.99 -11.84
C ILE A 103 -12.47 10.18 -12.42
N VAL A 104 -12.10 10.63 -13.60
CA VAL A 104 -12.82 11.68 -14.33
C VAL A 104 -13.72 11.03 -15.36
N ALA A 105 -15.02 11.28 -15.29
CA ALA A 105 -15.99 10.73 -16.22
C ALA A 105 -16.34 11.73 -17.33
N GLY A 106 -16.42 11.22 -18.57
CA GLY A 106 -17.08 11.93 -19.65
C GLY A 106 -18.60 11.83 -19.53
N PRO A 107 -19.36 12.73 -20.19
CA PRO A 107 -20.82 12.74 -20.14
C PRO A 107 -21.42 11.40 -20.62
N ASP A 108 -20.81 10.77 -21.60
CA ASP A 108 -21.27 9.49 -22.16
C ASP A 108 -20.98 8.28 -21.27
N SER A 109 -20.02 8.41 -20.35
CA SER A 109 -19.46 7.30 -19.57
C SER A 109 -19.86 7.35 -18.09
N ARG A 110 -20.36 8.49 -17.62
CA ARG A 110 -20.68 8.73 -16.20
C ARG A 110 -21.58 7.67 -15.59
N ALA A 111 -22.69 7.32 -16.25
CA ALA A 111 -23.63 6.34 -15.71
C ALA A 111 -23.00 4.94 -15.54
N GLY A 112 -22.25 4.49 -16.54
CA GLY A 112 -21.55 3.21 -16.46
C GLY A 112 -20.45 3.23 -15.40
N LEU A 113 -19.65 4.31 -15.34
CA LEU A 113 -18.55 4.43 -14.38
C LEU A 113 -19.05 4.50 -12.93
N ALA A 114 -20.16 5.20 -12.69
CA ALA A 114 -20.79 5.28 -11.37
C ALA A 114 -21.22 3.92 -10.81
N SER A 115 -21.43 2.91 -11.65
CA SER A 115 -21.71 1.54 -11.19
C SER A 115 -20.47 0.73 -10.80
N LEU A 116 -19.26 1.21 -11.13
CA LEU A 116 -18.00 0.48 -10.96
C LEU A 116 -17.08 1.07 -9.88
N CYS A 117 -17.33 2.31 -9.45
CA CYS A 117 -16.52 3.00 -8.46
C CYS A 117 -17.38 3.62 -7.36
N VAL A 118 -16.73 3.96 -6.23
CA VAL A 118 -17.41 4.68 -5.16
C VAL A 118 -17.63 6.15 -5.57
N PRO A 119 -18.78 6.76 -5.25
CA PRO A 119 -19.12 8.12 -5.69
C PRO A 119 -18.07 9.17 -5.38
N GLU A 120 -17.37 9.04 -4.27
CA GLU A 120 -16.35 9.98 -3.79
C GLU A 120 -15.10 10.03 -4.68
N THR A 121 -14.89 9.01 -5.50
CA THR A 121 -13.76 8.94 -6.44
C THR A 121 -14.13 9.44 -7.84
N LEU A 122 -15.41 9.77 -8.10
CA LEU A 122 -15.91 10.09 -9.43
C LEU A 122 -16.14 11.59 -9.62
N PHE A 123 -15.41 12.18 -10.56
CA PHE A 123 -15.42 13.61 -10.85
C PHE A 123 -15.92 13.89 -12.28
N ASP A 124 -16.53 15.05 -12.48
CA ASP A 124 -17.01 15.51 -13.80
C ASP A 124 -15.92 16.21 -14.62
N ASP A 125 -14.89 16.74 -13.96
CA ASP A 125 -13.81 17.45 -14.63
C ASP A 125 -12.45 17.16 -13.97
N LEU A 126 -11.41 17.26 -14.81
CA LEU A 126 -10.05 16.95 -14.41
C LEU A 126 -9.50 17.96 -13.38
N ALA A 127 -9.86 19.24 -13.49
CA ALA A 127 -9.29 20.26 -12.61
C ALA A 127 -9.75 20.03 -11.17
N THR A 128 -11.02 19.70 -10.96
CA THR A 128 -11.56 19.33 -9.64
C THR A 128 -10.94 18.04 -9.12
N ALA A 129 -10.82 17.00 -9.94
CA ALA A 129 -10.18 15.73 -9.53
C ALA A 129 -8.73 15.95 -9.09
N VAL A 130 -7.96 16.73 -9.85
CA VAL A 130 -6.57 17.07 -9.50
C VAL A 130 -6.51 17.90 -8.22
N ALA A 131 -7.39 18.89 -8.05
CA ALA A 131 -7.44 19.69 -6.84
C ALA A 131 -7.76 18.86 -5.59
N ASP A 132 -8.72 17.93 -5.70
CA ASP A 132 -9.08 17.01 -4.62
C ASP A 132 -7.92 16.08 -4.25
N VAL A 133 -7.32 15.43 -5.26
CA VAL A 133 -6.16 14.55 -5.03
C VAL A 133 -5.01 15.32 -4.41
N ARG A 134 -4.74 16.56 -4.85
CA ARG A 134 -3.72 17.43 -4.24
C ARG A 134 -4.00 17.73 -2.77
N HIS A 135 -5.25 18.02 -2.42
CA HIS A 135 -5.63 18.29 -1.04
C HIS A 135 -5.38 17.06 -0.15
N HIS A 136 -5.87 15.90 -0.57
CA HIS A 136 -5.71 14.65 0.17
C HIS A 136 -4.26 14.16 0.20
N THR A 137 -3.47 14.40 -0.85
CA THR A 137 -2.07 13.99 -0.91
C THR A 137 -1.23 14.73 0.14
N HIS A 138 -1.45 16.03 0.33
CA HIS A 138 -0.79 16.78 1.42
C HIS A 138 -1.21 16.27 2.80
N ALA A 139 -2.51 16.10 3.04
CA ALA A 139 -3.01 15.58 4.32
C ALA A 139 -2.43 14.20 4.64
N ARG A 140 -2.23 13.35 3.63
CA ARG A 140 -1.62 12.02 3.79
C ARG A 140 -0.12 12.08 4.02
N ALA A 141 0.59 13.05 3.48
CA ALA A 141 2.01 13.26 3.77
C ALA A 141 2.20 13.58 5.25
N ASP A 142 1.42 14.52 5.76
CA ASP A 142 1.44 14.91 7.18
C ASP A 142 1.06 13.74 8.08
N GLU A 143 0.06 12.95 7.66
CA GLU A 143 -0.37 11.75 8.38
C GLU A 143 0.68 10.64 8.35
N LEU A 144 1.35 10.41 7.23
CA LEU A 144 2.47 9.46 7.14
C LEU A 144 3.62 9.89 8.03
N GLU A 145 4.02 11.16 8.00
CA GLU A 145 5.06 11.72 8.86
C GLU A 145 4.68 11.60 10.34
N ARG A 146 3.40 11.84 10.68
CA ARG A 146 2.88 11.65 12.04
C ARG A 146 2.91 10.19 12.44
N ILE A 147 2.45 9.29 11.57
CA ILE A 147 2.47 7.85 11.78
C ILE A 147 3.93 7.43 12.01
N GLU A 148 4.86 7.71 11.10
CA GLU A 148 6.28 7.38 11.21
C GLU A 148 6.91 7.86 12.53
N ARG A 149 6.63 9.11 12.94
CA ARG A 149 7.10 9.66 14.23
C ARG A 149 6.48 9.03 15.47
N THR A 150 5.29 8.47 15.35
CA THR A 150 4.54 7.91 16.49
C THR A 150 4.56 6.39 16.54
N LEU A 151 5.04 5.75 15.48
CA LEU A 151 5.15 4.31 15.39
C LEU A 151 6.22 3.81 16.35
N VAL A 152 5.78 2.93 17.24
CA VAL A 152 6.61 2.24 18.20
C VAL A 152 6.66 0.77 17.84
N LEU A 153 7.87 0.23 17.69
CA LEU A 153 8.09 -1.21 17.66
C LEU A 153 8.27 -1.69 19.11
N ALA A 154 7.32 -2.50 19.59
CA ALA A 154 7.42 -3.05 20.94
C ALA A 154 8.18 -4.37 20.90
N ILE A 155 9.32 -4.41 21.59
CA ILE A 155 10.14 -5.61 21.73
C ILE A 155 10.01 -6.05 23.19
N VAL A 156 9.31 -7.16 23.40
CA VAL A 156 9.13 -7.70 24.75
C VAL A 156 10.03 -8.90 24.92
N VAL A 157 10.99 -8.78 25.81
CA VAL A 157 12.08 -9.73 26.05
C VAL A 157 11.84 -10.47 27.36
N ARG A 158 12.23 -11.74 27.44
CA ARG A 158 12.11 -12.52 28.67
C ARG A 158 12.96 -11.89 29.78
N ASP A 159 12.42 -11.86 31.00
CA ASP A 159 13.00 -11.14 32.13
C ASP A 159 14.20 -11.84 32.80
N ASP A 160 14.40 -13.13 32.53
CA ASP A 160 15.52 -13.94 33.03
C ASP A 160 16.76 -13.91 32.12
N LEU A 161 16.71 -13.20 30.99
CA LEU A 161 17.84 -13.09 30.08
C LEU A 161 18.96 -12.23 30.66
N THR A 162 20.19 -12.62 30.36
CA THR A 162 21.35 -11.78 30.68
C THR A 162 21.28 -10.46 29.92
N PRO A 163 21.91 -9.38 30.43
CA PRO A 163 21.89 -8.12 29.74
C PRO A 163 22.40 -8.12 28.31
N SER A 164 23.49 -8.83 28.06
CA SER A 164 24.05 -8.97 26.72
C SER A 164 23.08 -9.69 25.78
N ALA A 165 22.47 -10.79 26.23
CA ALA A 165 21.50 -11.53 25.43
C ALA A 165 20.24 -10.71 25.11
N ALA A 166 19.73 -9.94 26.07
CA ALA A 166 18.57 -9.08 25.85
C ALA A 166 18.87 -7.94 24.86
N ILE A 167 20.06 -7.34 24.93
CA ILE A 167 20.50 -6.30 23.99
C ILE A 167 20.67 -6.86 22.59
N GLU A 168 21.35 -8.00 22.44
CA GLU A 168 21.54 -8.65 21.13
C GLU A 168 20.21 -9.00 20.49
N LEU A 169 19.28 -9.56 21.28
CA LEU A 169 17.96 -9.90 20.81
C LEU A 169 17.18 -8.65 20.39
N ALA A 170 17.17 -7.60 21.23
CA ALA A 170 16.49 -6.35 20.90
C ALA A 170 17.08 -5.66 19.66
N ALA A 171 18.40 -5.72 19.46
CA ALA A 171 19.07 -5.19 18.27
C ALA A 171 18.73 -6.00 17.00
N GLY A 172 18.56 -7.32 17.11
CA GLY A 172 18.20 -8.21 15.99
C GLY A 172 16.71 -8.23 15.65
N ALA A 173 15.83 -7.93 16.60
CA ALA A 173 14.39 -8.05 16.48
C ALA A 173 13.78 -7.22 15.32
N PRO A 174 14.20 -5.96 15.05
CA PRO A 174 13.80 -5.20 13.87
C PRO A 174 14.00 -5.96 12.55
N THR A 175 15.18 -6.57 12.38
CA THR A 175 15.55 -7.30 11.15
C THR A 175 14.74 -8.59 11.01
N GLN A 176 14.56 -9.33 12.11
CA GLN A 176 13.76 -10.56 12.12
C GLN A 176 12.28 -10.28 11.83
N TYR A 177 11.74 -9.22 12.43
CA TYR A 177 10.38 -8.75 12.14
C TYR A 177 10.24 -8.34 10.68
N LEU A 178 11.19 -7.56 10.13
CA LEU A 178 11.15 -7.17 8.71
C LEU A 178 11.18 -8.40 7.79
N ALA A 179 12.00 -9.42 8.07
CA ALA A 179 12.04 -10.66 7.31
C ALA A 179 10.71 -11.43 7.36
N PHE A 180 10.07 -11.51 8.53
CA PHE A 180 8.74 -12.10 8.69
C PHE A 180 7.68 -11.36 7.87
N VAL A 181 7.70 -10.03 7.96
CA VAL A 181 6.74 -9.13 7.32
C VAL A 181 6.91 -9.11 5.79
N THR A 182 8.14 -9.14 5.29
CA THR A 182 8.43 -9.17 3.84
C THR A 182 8.20 -10.55 3.21
N GLY A 183 8.26 -11.64 3.99
CA GLY A 183 7.80 -12.96 3.56
C GLY A 183 6.28 -13.05 3.36
N ASP A 184 5.52 -12.14 3.97
CA ASP A 184 4.12 -11.88 3.67
C ASP A 184 4.03 -10.72 2.67
N TRP A 185 3.94 -11.04 1.37
CA TRP A 185 3.92 -10.11 0.24
C TRP A 185 2.91 -8.95 0.32
N ARG A 186 2.04 -8.93 1.34
CA ARG A 186 1.09 -7.87 1.66
C ARG A 186 1.67 -6.75 2.52
N THR A 187 2.89 -6.89 3.04
CA THR A 187 3.42 -5.95 4.03
C THR A 187 4.77 -5.38 3.60
N MET A 188 4.83 -4.06 3.62
CA MET A 188 5.76 -3.25 2.84
C MET A 188 7.10 -3.08 3.56
N THR A 189 8.11 -2.65 2.82
CA THR A 189 9.48 -2.46 3.30
C THR A 189 9.51 -1.36 4.38
N TRP A 190 9.50 -1.75 5.65
CA TRP A 190 9.71 -0.83 6.75
C TRP A 190 11.19 -0.48 6.87
N GLN A 191 11.55 0.77 6.59
CA GLN A 191 12.80 1.30 7.10
C GLN A 191 12.60 1.68 8.57
N ILE A 192 13.09 0.84 9.47
CA ILE A 192 13.17 1.10 10.93
C ILE A 192 14.30 2.12 11.21
N GLU A 193 14.53 3.06 10.29
CA GLU A 193 15.46 4.17 10.47
C GLU A 193 14.78 5.35 11.19
N CYS A 194 13.45 5.41 11.19
CA CYS A 194 12.68 6.58 11.65
C CYS A 194 11.74 6.34 12.86
N GLY A 195 11.60 5.10 13.34
CA GLY A 195 10.68 4.75 14.44
C GLY A 195 11.37 4.53 15.79
N ALA A 196 10.64 4.68 16.90
CA ALA A 196 11.14 4.38 18.24
C ALA A 196 10.94 2.89 18.59
N ALA A 197 11.95 2.22 19.14
CA ALA A 197 11.78 0.89 19.73
C ALA A 197 11.59 1.02 21.24
N VAL A 198 10.59 0.33 21.80
CA VAL A 198 10.41 0.24 23.25
C VAL A 198 10.67 -1.20 23.68
N VAL A 199 11.69 -1.37 24.51
CA VAL A 199 12.05 -2.66 25.09
C VAL A 199 11.37 -2.82 26.45
N ARG A 200 10.70 -3.94 26.64
CA ARG A 200 10.01 -4.31 27.88
C ARG A 200 10.44 -5.69 28.33
N ARG A 201 10.40 -5.92 29.63
CA ARG A 201 10.68 -7.23 30.22
C ARG A 201 9.39 -7.92 30.65
N ALA A 202 9.27 -9.21 30.37
CA ALA A 202 8.10 -10.01 30.68
C ALA A 202 8.49 -11.40 31.17
N THR A 203 7.68 -11.94 32.08
CA THR A 203 7.75 -13.34 32.48
C THR A 203 7.38 -14.26 31.31
N PRO A 204 7.74 -15.56 31.33
CA PRO A 204 7.36 -16.51 30.30
C PRO A 204 5.83 -16.59 30.05
N ALA A 205 5.02 -16.50 31.10
CA ALA A 205 3.56 -16.52 30.99
C ALA A 205 3.02 -15.26 30.28
N GLN A 206 3.61 -14.10 30.57
CA GLN A 206 3.26 -12.84 29.90
C GLN A 206 3.68 -12.87 28.42
N LEU A 207 4.87 -13.39 28.10
CA LEU A 207 5.30 -13.57 26.70
C LEU A 207 4.35 -14.49 25.92
N ALA A 208 3.93 -15.61 26.51
CA ALA A 208 2.97 -16.50 25.87
C ALA A 208 1.62 -15.82 25.60
N ALA A 209 1.14 -14.99 26.52
CA ALA A 209 -0.07 -14.18 26.31
C ALA A 209 0.12 -13.17 25.17
N LEU A 210 1.26 -12.48 25.12
CA LEU A 210 1.55 -11.50 24.08
C LEU A 210 1.73 -12.14 22.69
N ALA A 211 2.27 -13.35 22.63
CA ALA A 211 2.43 -14.10 21.38
C ALA A 211 1.08 -14.44 20.71
N SER A 212 -0.02 -14.40 21.46
CA SER A 212 -1.37 -14.61 20.92
C SER A 212 -2.03 -13.35 20.36
N LEU A 213 -1.40 -12.18 20.52
CA LEU A 213 -1.94 -10.92 20.01
C LEU A 213 -1.85 -10.88 18.48
N GLU A 214 -2.82 -10.18 17.87
CA GLU A 214 -2.81 -9.93 16.44
C GLU A 214 -1.53 -9.19 16.02
N ARG A 215 -0.83 -9.71 15.01
CA ARG A 215 0.46 -9.20 14.50
C ARG A 215 1.61 -9.29 15.53
N ALA A 216 1.55 -10.24 16.44
CA ALA A 216 2.71 -10.65 17.22
C ALA A 216 3.62 -11.56 16.38
N HIS A 217 4.92 -11.25 16.37
CA HIS A 217 5.96 -12.10 15.83
C HIS A 217 6.77 -12.68 16.99
N VAL A 218 6.91 -14.01 16.99
CA VAL A 218 7.59 -14.75 18.04
C VAL A 218 9.05 -14.96 17.67
N ILE A 219 9.95 -14.62 18.59
CA ILE A 219 11.37 -14.97 18.53
C ILE A 219 11.62 -16.07 19.57
N ALA A 220 12.08 -17.23 19.11
CA ALA A 220 12.31 -18.43 19.93
C ALA A 220 13.70 -19.02 19.67
N GLU A 221 14.22 -19.77 20.65
CA GLU A 221 15.49 -20.49 20.46
C GLU A 221 15.37 -21.62 19.43
N PRO A 222 16.41 -21.83 18.62
CA PRO A 222 16.43 -22.90 17.63
C PRO A 222 16.67 -24.31 18.20
N ASP A 223 17.22 -24.46 19.40
CA ASP A 223 17.75 -25.74 19.92
C ASP A 223 17.13 -26.24 21.24
N GLU A 224 16.51 -25.40 22.07
CA GLU A 224 15.86 -25.84 23.32
C GLU A 224 14.33 -25.68 23.31
N ARG A 225 13.62 -26.75 22.88
CA ARG A 225 12.16 -26.97 23.07
C ARG A 225 11.21 -25.85 22.64
N GLY A 226 11.66 -24.89 21.83
CA GLY A 226 10.83 -23.76 21.38
C GLY A 226 10.48 -22.77 22.47
N ALA A 227 11.33 -22.59 23.49
CA ALA A 227 11.10 -21.59 24.53
C ALA A 227 11.08 -20.18 23.91
N LEU A 228 9.99 -19.44 24.15
CA LEU A 228 9.86 -18.04 23.75
C LEU A 228 10.94 -17.21 24.42
N GLN A 229 11.74 -16.49 23.64
CA GLN A 229 12.73 -15.54 24.15
C GLN A 229 12.23 -14.11 24.08
N ALA A 230 11.47 -13.79 23.03
CA ALA A 230 10.84 -12.49 22.88
C ALA A 230 9.62 -12.54 21.97
N VAL A 231 8.83 -11.48 22.08
CA VAL A 231 7.73 -11.19 21.16
C VAL A 231 7.95 -9.78 20.62
N VAL A 232 7.97 -9.66 19.30
CA VAL A 232 7.90 -8.37 18.60
C VAL A 232 6.44 -8.13 18.26
N LEU A 233 5.88 -7.05 18.76
CA LEU A 233 4.55 -6.63 18.34
C LEU A 233 4.70 -5.71 17.15
N GLY A 234 3.91 -5.95 16.11
CA GLY A 234 3.94 -5.12 14.91
C GLY A 234 3.79 -3.63 15.22
N ALA A 235 4.40 -2.80 14.38
CA ALA A 235 4.49 -1.37 14.60
C ALA A 235 3.11 -0.73 14.82
N ARG A 236 2.99 0.08 15.88
CA ARG A 236 1.73 0.66 16.36
C ARG A 236 1.93 2.09 16.83
N THR A 237 0.91 2.92 16.67
CA THR A 237 0.88 4.29 17.21
C THR A 237 0.69 4.33 18.72
N GLU A 238 0.15 3.26 19.31
CA GLU A 238 -0.02 3.11 20.75
C GLU A 238 0.34 1.68 21.21
N LEU A 239 1.06 1.60 22.33
CA LEU A 239 1.38 0.33 22.96
C LEU A 239 0.14 -0.28 23.62
N PRO A 240 -0.13 -1.60 23.43
CA PRO A 240 -1.18 -2.30 24.16
C PRO A 240 -1.03 -2.11 25.68
N ALA A 241 -2.14 -2.04 26.42
CA ALA A 241 -2.10 -1.87 27.88
C ALA A 241 -1.21 -2.94 28.55
N ALA A 242 -1.36 -4.19 28.11
CA ALA A 242 -0.54 -5.33 28.55
C ALA A 242 0.97 -5.17 28.33
N VAL A 243 1.41 -4.24 27.48
CA VAL A 243 2.83 -3.91 27.22
C VAL A 243 3.23 -2.63 27.94
N ARG A 244 2.34 -1.64 28.03
CA ARG A 244 2.58 -0.39 28.76
C ARG A 244 2.82 -0.62 30.24
N GLU A 245 2.12 -1.60 30.81
CA GLU A 245 2.21 -1.98 32.22
C GLU A 245 3.44 -2.83 32.54
N LEU A 246 4.15 -3.33 31.51
CA LEU A 246 5.39 -4.06 31.73
C LEU A 246 6.52 -3.11 32.15
N PRO A 247 7.44 -3.58 33.00
CA PRO A 247 8.61 -2.81 33.32
C PRO A 247 9.49 -2.60 32.09
N ALA A 248 10.13 -1.43 32.03
CA ALA A 248 11.25 -1.23 31.13
C ALA A 248 12.34 -2.26 31.41
N TRP A 249 12.95 -2.77 30.35
CA TRP A 249 14.11 -3.64 30.46
C TRP A 249 15.33 -2.79 30.80
#